data_AF-A0A4R3L820-F1
#
_entry.id   AF-A0A4R3L820-F1
#
_cell.length_a   1.000
_cell.length_b   1.000
_cell.length_c   1.000
_cell.angle_alpha   90.00
_cell.angle_beta   90.00
_cell.angle_gamma   90.00
#
_symmetry.space_group_name_H-M   'P 1'
#
loop_
_entity.id
_entity.type
_entity.pdbx_description
1 polymer ?
#
loop_
_entity_poly.entity_id
_entity_poly.type
_entity_poly.pdbx_seq_one_letter_code
_entity_poly.pdbx_strand_id
1 'polypeptide(L)'
;MAEKIYNKLVRDKIPQIIKQSNQEPFTYTATKEEIKPMLYLKLTEELEEFKDTPNEEELADMLEVIDGLVHAFHLDMNKVLAIKAQKKEERGGFKEGIVLEKVRSDD
;
A
#
# COMPACT_ATOMS: atom_id res chain seq x y z
N MET A 1 -24.11 11.39 -20.16
CA MET A 1 -23.69 10.29 -19.25
C MET A 1 -22.86 10.93 -18.15
N ALA A 2 -22.92 10.42 -16.91
CA ALA A 2 -22.07 10.93 -15.84
C ALA A 2 -20.72 10.22 -15.90
N GLU A 3 -19.64 10.99 -15.99
CA GLU A 3 -18.28 10.47 -15.95
C GLU A 3 -17.69 10.72 -14.56
N LYS A 4 -16.98 9.72 -14.03
CA LYS A 4 -16.19 9.87 -12.80
C LYS A 4 -14.72 9.69 -13.14
N ILE A 5 -13.94 10.74 -12.87
CA ILE A 5 -12.51 10.76 -13.13
C ILE A 5 -11.78 10.21 -11.91
N TYR A 6 -10.89 9.26 -12.15
CA TYR A 6 -10.06 8.64 -11.11
C TYR A 6 -8.58 8.79 -11.50
N ASN A 7 -7.74 9.03 -10.50
CA ASN A 7 -6.29 9.07 -10.64
C ASN A 7 -5.66 8.04 -9.69
N LYS A 8 -6.00 6.76 -9.90
CA LYS A 8 -5.54 5.67 -9.03
C LYS A 8 -5.00 4.49 -9.80
N LEU A 9 -4.06 3.80 -9.17
CA LEU A 9 -3.57 2.49 -9.62
C LEU A 9 -4.64 1.44 -9.28
N VAL A 10 -4.88 0.50 -10.18
CA VAL A 10 -5.85 -0.59 -9.97
C VAL A 10 -5.18 -1.93 -10.29
N ARG A 11 -5.69 -3.03 -9.73
CA ARG A 11 -5.23 -4.38 -10.08
C ARG A 11 -5.51 -4.68 -11.56
N ASP A 12 -4.67 -5.52 -12.16
CA ASP A 12 -4.67 -5.81 -13.60
C ASP A 12 -6.02 -6.27 -14.18
N LYS A 13 -6.86 -6.91 -13.36
CA LYS A 13 -8.17 -7.46 -13.77
C LYS A 13 -9.33 -6.47 -13.63
N ILE A 14 -9.11 -5.31 -12.98
CA ILE A 14 -10.17 -4.32 -12.75
C ILE A 14 -10.78 -3.79 -14.06
N PRO A 15 -10.01 -3.47 -15.12
CA PRO A 15 -10.62 -3.03 -16.38
C PRO A 15 -11.59 -4.07 -16.97
N GLN A 16 -11.27 -5.36 -16.88
CA GLN A 16 -12.14 -6.43 -17.37
C GLN A 16 -13.41 -6.55 -16.51
N ILE A 17 -13.29 -6.41 -15.19
CA ILE A 17 -14.43 -6.43 -14.25
C ILE A 17 -15.38 -5.24 -14.52
N ILE A 18 -14.84 -4.04 -14.79
CA ILE A 18 -15.63 -2.86 -15.17
C ILE A 18 -16.42 -3.12 -16.46
N LYS A 19 -15.78 -3.69 -17.49
CA LYS A 19 -16.45 -4.08 -18.75
C LYS A 19 -17.58 -5.09 -18.53
N GLN A 20 -17.35 -6.08 -17.68
CA GLN A 20 -18.37 -7.08 -17.32
C GLN A 20 -19.57 -6.46 -16.59
N SER A 21 -19.38 -5.29 -15.97
CA SER A 21 -20.42 -4.51 -15.30
C SER A 21 -21.13 -3.53 -16.25
N ASN A 22 -21.03 -3.72 -17.56
CA ASN A 22 -21.56 -2.84 -18.62
C ASN A 22 -21.09 -1.38 -18.54
N GLN A 23 -19.89 -1.16 -17.99
CA GLN A 23 -19.24 0.15 -17.94
C GLN A 23 -17.99 0.16 -18.84
N GLU A 24 -17.58 1.34 -19.29
CA GLU A 24 -16.39 1.50 -20.14
C GLU A 24 -15.21 2.03 -19.31
N PRO A 25 -14.13 1.25 -19.12
CA PRO A 25 -12.94 1.73 -18.43
C PRO A 25 -12.00 2.47 -19.39
N PHE A 26 -11.51 3.63 -18.95
CA PHE A 26 -10.43 4.35 -19.62
C PHE A 26 -9.16 4.21 -18.78
N THR A 27 -8.16 3.51 -19.31
CA THR A 27 -6.94 3.17 -18.58
C THR A 27 -5.70 3.38 -19.44
N TYR A 28 -4.58 3.64 -18.79
CA TYR A 28 -3.25 3.56 -19.39
C TYR A 28 -2.34 2.74 -18.48
N THR A 29 -1.21 2.28 -19.01
CA THR A 29 -0.18 1.59 -18.23
C THR A 29 0.87 2.61 -17.79
N ALA A 30 1.10 2.70 -16.48
CA ALA A 30 2.09 3.61 -15.92
C ALA A 30 3.50 3.29 -16.45
N THR A 31 4.29 4.31 -16.75
CA THR A 31 5.71 4.15 -17.09
C THR A 31 6.55 3.75 -15.87
N LYS A 32 7.84 3.47 -16.09
CA LYS A 32 8.79 3.17 -15.00
C LYS A 32 8.97 4.35 -14.05
N GLU A 33 8.82 5.57 -14.55
CA GLU A 33 8.92 6.81 -13.79
C GLU A 33 7.63 7.07 -12.99
N GLU A 34 6.48 6.66 -13.52
CA GLU A 34 5.16 6.87 -12.90
C GLU A 34 4.79 5.80 -11.87
N ILE A 35 5.29 4.56 -12.00
CA ILE A 35 4.81 3.46 -11.15
C ILE A 35 5.09 3.69 -9.66
N LYS A 36 6.25 4.27 -9.31
CA LYS A 36 6.62 4.55 -7.92
C LYS A 36 5.69 5.57 -7.26
N PRO A 37 5.47 6.78 -7.83
CA PRO A 37 4.51 7.72 -7.25
C PRO A 37 3.08 7.16 -7.24
N MET A 38 2.68 6.38 -8.25
CA MET A 38 1.35 5.74 -8.26
C MET A 38 1.17 4.72 -7.14
N LEU A 39 2.20 3.93 -6.81
CA LEU A 39 2.16 3.01 -5.66
C LEU A 39 2.10 3.75 -4.31
N TYR A 40 2.77 4.89 -4.18
CA TYR A 40 2.65 5.71 -2.96
C TYR A 40 1.25 6.32 -2.79
N LEU A 41 0.66 6.83 -3.88
CA LEU A 41 -0.72 7.29 -3.88
C LEU A 41 -1.68 6.14 -3.52
N LYS A 42 -1.45 4.96 -4.10
CA LYS A 42 -2.27 3.78 -3.81
C LYS A 42 -2.16 3.35 -2.34
N LEU A 43 -0.95 3.30 -1.77
CA LEU A 43 -0.77 2.97 -0.34
C LEU A 43 -1.48 3.97 0.59
N THR A 44 -1.54 5.24 0.19
CA THR A 44 -2.25 6.28 0.94
C THR A 44 -3.77 6.08 0.82
N GLU A 45 -4.28 5.78 -0.38
CA GLU A 45 -5.69 5.41 -0.61
C GLU A 45 -6.10 4.25 0.31
N GLU A 46 -5.37 3.12 0.27
CA GLU A 46 -5.68 1.94 1.10
C GLU A 46 -5.60 2.23 2.61
N LEU A 47 -4.66 3.09 3.03
CA LEU A 47 -4.55 3.47 4.44
C LEU A 47 -5.78 4.29 4.89
N GLU A 48 -6.28 5.20 4.05
CA GLU A 48 -7.51 5.92 4.36
C GLU A 48 -8.73 5.00 4.31
N GLU A 49 -8.81 4.09 3.34
CA GLU A 49 -9.88 3.07 3.27
C GLU A 49 -9.88 2.16 4.51
N PHE A 50 -8.72 1.71 4.99
CA PHE A 50 -8.59 0.95 6.24
C PHE A 50 -8.97 1.76 7.49
N LYS A 51 -8.65 3.06 7.54
CA LYS A 51 -9.08 3.93 8.66
C LYS A 51 -10.59 4.06 8.72
N ASP A 52 -11.24 4.18 7.56
CA ASP A 52 -12.69 4.27 7.46
C ASP A 52 -13.37 2.92 7.71
N THR A 53 -12.79 1.82 7.20
CA THR A 53 -13.30 0.45 7.30
C THR A 53 -12.19 -0.52 7.71
N PRO A 54 -11.92 -0.70 9.02
CA PRO A 54 -10.81 -1.52 9.50
C PRO A 54 -11.12 -3.02 9.40
N ASN A 55 -10.89 -3.60 8.23
CA ASN A 55 -11.16 -5.01 7.92
C ASN A 55 -9.94 -5.71 7.26
N GLU A 56 -10.06 -7.02 7.07
CA GLU A 56 -9.00 -7.85 6.48
C GLU A 56 -8.74 -7.59 4.99
N GLU A 57 -9.74 -7.16 4.23
CA GLU A 57 -9.63 -6.86 2.79
C GLU A 57 -8.74 -5.62 2.57
N GLU A 58 -8.98 -4.53 3.29
CA GLU A 58 -8.16 -3.31 3.14
C GLU A 58 -6.69 -3.56 3.57
N LEU A 59 -6.48 -4.39 4.60
CA LEU A 59 -5.12 -4.82 4.96
C LEU A 59 -4.47 -5.69 3.87
N ALA A 60 -5.23 -6.54 3.20
CA ALA A 60 -4.73 -7.34 2.08
C ALA A 60 -4.37 -6.46 0.88
N ASP A 61 -5.15 -5.42 0.61
CA ASP A 61 -4.83 -4.44 -0.43
C ASP A 61 -3.57 -3.63 -0.08
N MET A 62 -3.37 -3.23 1.19
CA MET A 62 -2.09 -2.65 1.62
C MET A 62 -0.90 -3.59 1.39
N LEU A 63 -1.06 -4.90 1.63
CA LEU A 63 0.00 -5.89 1.37
C LEU A 63 0.33 -6.01 -0.12
N GLU A 64 -0.68 -6.01 -1.00
CA GLU A 64 -0.46 -6.00 -2.45
C GLU A 64 0.35 -4.77 -2.89
N VAL A 65 0.04 -3.59 -2.34
CA VAL A 65 0.80 -2.37 -2.65
C VAL A 65 2.24 -2.48 -2.16
N ILE A 66 2.48 -3.10 -1.00
CA ILE A 66 3.83 -3.38 -0.48
C ILE A 66 4.59 -4.32 -1.43
N ASP A 67 3.96 -5.36 -1.96
CA ASP A 67 4.56 -6.24 -2.97
C ASP A 67 4.93 -5.46 -4.23
N GLY A 68 4.02 -4.58 -4.71
CA GLY A 68 4.28 -3.65 -5.81
C GLY A 68 5.49 -2.74 -5.56
N LEU A 69 5.63 -2.20 -4.34
CA LEU A 69 6.78 -1.38 -3.94
C LEU A 69 8.08 -2.20 -3.93
N VAL A 70 8.06 -3.43 -3.41
CA VAL A 70 9.24 -4.31 -3.45
C VAL A 70 9.72 -4.51 -4.89
N HIS A 71 8.80 -4.79 -5.81
CA HIS A 71 9.14 -4.94 -7.23
C HIS A 71 9.63 -3.63 -7.86
N ALA A 72 8.94 -2.51 -7.65
CA ALA A 72 9.28 -1.23 -8.25
C ALA A 72 10.63 -0.66 -7.77
N PHE A 73 11.05 -1.00 -6.55
CA PHE A 73 12.34 -0.61 -5.98
C PHE A 73 13.44 -1.67 -6.12
N HIS A 74 13.15 -2.80 -6.78
CA HIS A 74 14.08 -3.93 -6.93
C HIS A 74 14.60 -4.44 -5.57
N LEU A 75 13.72 -4.48 -4.57
CA LEU A 75 14.03 -5.00 -3.25
C LEU A 75 13.82 -6.52 -3.20
N ASP A 76 14.43 -7.16 -2.20
CA ASP A 76 14.23 -8.57 -1.90
C ASP A 76 13.27 -8.70 -0.72
N MET A 77 12.09 -9.28 -0.97
CA MET A 77 11.08 -9.49 0.07
C MET A 77 11.60 -10.37 1.22
N ASN A 78 12.41 -11.40 0.94
CA ASN A 78 12.97 -12.25 1.99
C ASN A 78 13.89 -11.45 2.92
N LYS A 79 14.69 -10.54 2.35
CA LYS A 79 15.51 -9.61 3.12
C LYS A 79 14.67 -8.63 3.94
N VAL A 80 13.58 -8.09 3.38
CA VAL A 80 12.65 -7.22 4.13
C VAL A 80 12.06 -7.96 5.34
N LEU A 81 11.59 -9.19 5.14
CA LEU A 81 11.04 -10.03 6.20
C LEU A 81 12.08 -10.39 7.26
N ALA A 82 13.32 -10.70 6.86
CA ALA A 82 14.42 -10.94 7.78
C ALA A 82 14.74 -9.69 8.64
N ILE A 83 14.81 -8.51 8.03
CA ILE A 83 15.03 -7.24 8.74
C ILE A 83 13.87 -6.96 9.72
N LYS A 84 12.62 -7.22 9.32
CA LYS A 84 11.44 -7.06 10.19
C LYS A 84 11.52 -8.00 11.40
N ALA A 85 11.91 -9.27 11.19
CA ALA A 85 12.06 -10.24 12.25
C ALA A 85 13.19 -9.84 13.23
N GLN A 86 14.37 -9.47 12.70
CA GLN A 86 15.49 -8.99 13.51
C GLN A 86 15.12 -7.77 14.36
N LYS A 87 14.44 -6.76 13.77
CA LYS A 87 13.96 -5.59 14.53
C LYS A 87 13.00 -5.98 15.64
N LYS A 88 12.13 -6.96 15.41
CA LYS A 88 11.17 -7.45 16.41
C LYS A 88 11.87 -8.16 17.56
N GLU A 89 12.95 -8.90 17.28
CA GLU A 89 13.78 -9.55 18.30
C GLU A 89 14.57 -8.51 19.11
N GLU A 90 15.25 -7.59 18.43
CA GLU A 90 16.10 -6.57 19.06
C GLU A 90 15.31 -5.51 19.85
N ARG A 91 14.13 -5.10 19.35
CA ARG A 91 13.42 -3.89 19.80
C ARG A 91 11.98 -4.16 20.24
N GLY A 92 11.53 -5.40 20.13
CA GLY A 92 10.12 -5.75 20.33
C GLY A 92 9.22 -5.39 19.15
N GLY A 93 7.93 -5.70 19.29
CA GLY A 93 6.88 -5.28 18.36
C GLY A 93 5.88 -4.36 19.05
N PHE A 94 4.79 -4.04 18.36
CA PHE A 94 3.76 -3.13 18.88
C PHE A 94 2.76 -3.79 19.85
N LYS A 95 3.03 -5.01 20.35
CA LYS A 95 2.10 -5.76 21.20
C LYS A 95 1.78 -5.04 22.52
N GLU A 96 2.77 -4.39 23.11
CA GLU A 96 2.61 -3.68 24.39
C GLU A 96 1.99 -2.29 24.23
N GLY A 97 1.79 -1.80 22.98
CA GLY A 97 1.11 -0.52 22.73
C GLY A 97 1.83 0.72 23.29
N ILE A 98 3.15 0.68 23.40
CA ILE A 98 3.94 1.77 24.00
C ILE A 98 3.96 3.00 23.07
N VAL A 99 3.50 4.14 23.57
CA VAL A 99 3.56 5.46 22.91
C VAL A 99 4.58 6.34 23.64
N LEU A 100 5.58 6.84 22.91
CA LEU A 100 6.61 7.71 23.47
C LEU A 100 6.15 9.18 23.42
N GLU A 101 5.89 9.78 24.59
CA GLU A 101 5.41 11.18 24.67
C GLU A 101 6.53 12.22 24.77
N LYS A 102 7.65 11.88 25.43
CA LYS A 102 8.80 12.78 25.61
C LYS A 102 10.06 12.00 25.95
N VAL A 103 11.20 12.55 25.54
CA VAL A 103 12.53 12.13 25.99
C VAL A 103 13.18 13.35 26.63
N ARG A 104 13.86 13.17 27.76
CA ARG A 104 14.76 14.18 28.33
C ARG A 104 16.19 13.68 28.15
N SER A 105 17.03 14.52 27.57
CA SER A 105 18.49 14.35 27.55
C SER A 105 19.10 15.31 28.55
N ASP A 106 20.23 14.91 29.16
CA ASP A 106 21.02 15.76 30.06
C ASP A 106 22.18 16.47 29.32
N ASP A 107 22.11 16.52 27.98
CA ASP A 107 23.06 17.25 27.11
C ASP A 107 22.75 18.75 27.05
#